data_AF-A0A7S2YMA4-F1
#
_entry.id   AF-A0A7S2YMA4-F1
#
_cell.length_a   1.000
_cell.length_b   1.000
_cell.length_c   1.000
_cell.angle_alpha   90.00
_cell.angle_beta   90.00
_cell.angle_gamma   90.00
#
_symmetry.space_group_name_H-M   'P 1'
#
loop_
_entity.id
_entity.type
_entity.pdbx_description
1 polymer ?
#
loop_
_entity_poly.entity_id
_entity_poly.type
_entity_poly.pdbx_seq_one_letter_code
_entity_poly.pdbx_strand_id
1 'polypeptide(L)'
;MIPEVEDAPLTAKGRKEAHFLQGKVNESSADMLPELVVISPLCRALQTAVIIFTKLIGKVPFLAHEMAREESGAHVCDRRRPVSSQKVEFPQVDFSLMESDVDSLFDEVVRESKMQVGERAYKFMEWLSKRKESCVGVASHSGWLLTVFNGILECDESLKQWFQ
;
A
#
# COMPACT_ATOMS: atom_id res chain seq x y z
N MET A 1 -25.61 -0.59 1.16
CA MET A 1 -24.33 0.13 1.01
C MET A 1 -24.06 0.23 -0.48
N ILE A 2 -23.69 1.41 -1.01
CA ILE A 2 -23.35 1.54 -2.43
C ILE A 2 -21.97 0.87 -2.62
N PRO A 3 -21.82 -0.12 -3.53
CA PRO A 3 -20.58 -0.88 -3.69
C PRO A 3 -19.33 -0.02 -3.99
N GLU A 4 -19.52 1.20 -4.51
CA GLU A 4 -18.42 2.12 -4.81
C GLU A 4 -17.88 2.91 -3.59
N VAL A 5 -18.44 2.71 -2.39
CA VAL A 5 -18.05 3.46 -1.18
C VAL A 5 -17.09 2.67 -0.27
N GLU A 6 -17.24 1.35 -0.20
CA GLU A 6 -16.34 0.46 0.55
C GLU A 6 -15.10 0.12 -0.28
N ASP A 7 -13.93 0.08 0.34
CA ASP A 7 -12.65 -0.28 -0.31
C ASP A 7 -12.47 0.45 -1.67
N ALA A 8 -12.64 1.77 -1.65
CA ALA A 8 -12.89 2.53 -2.86
C ALA A 8 -11.81 2.31 -3.94
N PRO A 9 -12.20 2.00 -5.20
CA PRO A 9 -11.25 1.80 -6.29
C PRO A 9 -10.66 3.13 -6.78
N LEU A 10 -9.65 3.06 -7.64
CA LEU A 10 -9.15 4.25 -8.33
C LEU A 10 -10.25 4.89 -9.19
N THR A 11 -10.22 6.22 -9.25
CA THR A 11 -10.98 6.98 -10.24
C THR A 11 -10.30 6.90 -11.61
N ALA A 12 -10.96 7.42 -12.65
CA ALA A 12 -10.35 7.55 -13.97
C ALA A 12 -9.09 8.45 -13.95
N LYS A 13 -9.08 9.48 -13.10
CA LYS A 13 -7.90 10.33 -12.90
C LYS A 13 -6.77 9.54 -12.23
N GLY A 14 -7.06 8.81 -11.15
CA GLY A 14 -6.06 7.98 -10.46
C GLY A 14 -5.42 6.92 -11.37
N ARG A 15 -6.21 6.28 -12.24
CA ARG A 15 -5.66 5.36 -13.26
C ARG A 15 -4.71 6.06 -14.25
N LYS A 16 -5.04 7.26 -14.71
CA LYS A 16 -4.16 8.04 -15.59
C LYS A 16 -2.84 8.39 -14.90
N GLU A 17 -2.89 8.78 -13.63
CA GLU A 17 -1.70 9.08 -12.81
C GLU A 17 -0.83 7.83 -12.62
N ALA A 18 -1.45 6.67 -12.35
CA ALA A 18 -0.73 5.40 -12.25
C ALA A 18 -0.06 5.01 -13.58
N HIS A 19 -0.72 5.17 -14.72
CA HIS A 19 -0.11 4.93 -16.04
C HIS A 19 1.03 5.91 -16.37
N PHE A 20 0.92 7.17 -15.93
CA PHE A 20 2.01 8.13 -16.08
C PHE A 20 3.25 7.69 -15.29
N LEU A 21 3.07 7.25 -14.04
CA LEU A 21 4.17 6.71 -13.22
C LEU A 21 4.72 5.38 -13.76
N GLN A 22 3.86 4.54 -14.35
CA GLN A 22 4.29 3.32 -15.06
C GLN A 22 5.32 3.65 -16.15
N GLY A 23 5.12 4.74 -16.90
CA GLY A 23 6.09 5.23 -17.89
C GLY A 23 7.47 5.51 -17.28
N LYS A 24 7.50 6.19 -16.14
CA LYS A 24 8.75 6.52 -15.44
C LYS A 24 9.47 5.27 -14.90
N VAL A 25 8.72 4.33 -14.31
CA VAL A 25 9.29 3.06 -13.84
C VAL A 25 9.85 2.26 -15.01
N ASN A 26 9.18 2.27 -16.16
CA ASN A 26 9.63 1.58 -17.35
C ASN A 26 10.93 2.13 -17.96
N GLU A 27 11.24 3.40 -17.68
CA GLU A 27 12.46 4.12 -18.11
C GLU A 27 13.55 4.12 -17.04
N SER A 28 13.26 3.61 -15.84
CA SER A 28 14.22 3.55 -14.74
C SER A 28 15.31 2.53 -15.02
N SER A 29 16.52 2.80 -14.51
CA SER A 29 17.63 1.86 -14.56
C SER A 29 17.34 0.60 -13.76
N ALA A 30 17.96 -0.52 -14.12
CA ALA A 30 17.64 -1.83 -13.54
C ALA A 30 17.89 -1.90 -12.02
N ASP A 31 18.88 -1.16 -11.53
CA ASP A 31 19.23 -1.03 -10.10
C ASP A 31 18.19 -0.22 -9.30
N MET A 32 17.36 0.57 -9.98
CA MET A 32 16.26 1.34 -9.38
C MET A 32 14.91 0.62 -9.49
N LEU A 33 14.86 -0.54 -10.14
CA LEU A 33 13.65 -1.35 -10.21
C LEU A 33 13.49 -2.17 -8.93
N PRO A 34 12.29 -2.21 -8.33
CA PRO A 34 12.04 -3.04 -7.16
C PRO A 34 12.29 -4.52 -7.40
N GLU A 35 12.95 -5.16 -6.43
CA GLU A 35 13.09 -6.62 -6.31
C GLU A 35 11.91 -7.24 -5.54
N LEU A 36 11.11 -6.40 -4.90
CA LEU A 36 9.90 -6.73 -4.16
C LEU A 36 8.95 -5.53 -4.23
N VAL A 37 7.66 -5.79 -4.47
CA VAL A 37 6.60 -4.78 -4.37
C VAL A 37 5.70 -5.13 -3.19
N VAL A 38 5.63 -4.27 -2.18
CA VAL A 38 4.75 -4.43 -1.02
C VAL A 38 3.59 -3.46 -1.14
N ILE A 39 2.39 -3.94 -0.90
CA ILE A 39 1.17 -3.23 -1.27
C ILE A 39 0.22 -3.23 -0.07
N SER A 40 -0.32 -2.07 0.25
CA SER A 40 -1.53 -2.00 1.05
C SER A 40 -2.65 -2.84 0.40
N PRO A 41 -3.37 -3.67 1.17
CA PRO A 41 -4.46 -4.47 0.63
C PRO A 41 -5.74 -3.66 0.32
N LEU A 42 -5.72 -2.32 0.40
CA LEU A 42 -6.84 -1.50 -0.07
C LEU A 42 -6.84 -1.41 -1.61
N CYS A 43 -8.02 -1.52 -2.22
CA CYS A 43 -8.23 -1.67 -3.67
C CYS A 43 -7.51 -0.61 -4.49
N ARG A 44 -7.60 0.66 -4.09
CA ARG A 44 -6.88 1.76 -4.76
C ARG A 44 -5.36 1.56 -4.80
N ALA A 45 -4.76 1.01 -3.75
CA ALA A 45 -3.32 0.75 -3.69
C ALA A 45 -2.94 -0.50 -4.51
N LEU A 46 -3.75 -1.57 -4.44
CA LEU A 46 -3.62 -2.76 -5.29
C LEU A 46 -3.65 -2.39 -6.78
N GLN A 47 -4.65 -1.63 -7.20
CA GLN A 47 -4.78 -1.15 -8.58
C GLN A 47 -3.58 -0.27 -8.98
N THR A 48 -3.16 0.64 -8.10
CA THR A 48 -2.01 1.52 -8.35
C THR A 48 -0.74 0.72 -8.59
N ALA A 49 -0.40 -0.20 -7.68
CA ALA A 49 0.82 -1.01 -7.77
C ALA A 49 0.82 -1.91 -9.01
N VAL A 50 -0.30 -2.57 -9.28
CA VAL A 50 -0.44 -3.45 -10.46
C VAL A 50 -0.26 -2.67 -11.76
N ILE A 51 -0.79 -1.45 -11.85
CA ILE A 51 -0.60 -0.58 -13.02
C ILE A 51 0.85 -0.10 -13.11
N ILE A 52 1.41 0.47 -12.05
CA ILE A 52 2.76 1.07 -12.08
C ILE A 52 3.83 0.01 -12.38
N PHE A 53 3.74 -1.16 -11.75
CA PHE A 53 4.77 -2.19 -11.80
C PHE A 53 4.43 -3.34 -12.74
N THR A 54 3.52 -3.15 -13.72
CA THR A 54 3.05 -4.24 -14.60
C THR A 54 4.20 -5.03 -15.25
N LYS A 55 5.31 -4.38 -15.65
CA LYS A 55 6.47 -5.07 -16.26
C LYS A 55 7.21 -6.03 -15.31
N LEU A 56 7.00 -5.90 -14.00
CA LEU A 56 7.62 -6.71 -12.96
C LEU A 56 6.75 -7.88 -12.50
N ILE A 57 5.48 -7.92 -12.90
CA ILE A 57 4.57 -9.05 -12.60
C ILE A 57 5.18 -10.34 -13.15
N GLY A 58 5.24 -11.37 -12.31
CA GLY A 58 5.85 -12.67 -12.62
C GLY A 58 7.38 -12.69 -12.62
N LYS A 59 8.03 -11.54 -12.38
CA LYS A 59 9.50 -11.43 -12.25
C LYS A 59 9.93 -11.20 -10.81
N VAL A 60 9.14 -10.44 -10.05
CA VAL A 60 9.39 -10.15 -8.64
C VAL A 60 8.12 -10.41 -7.81
N PRO A 61 8.25 -10.67 -6.49
CA PRO A 61 7.08 -10.87 -5.63
C PRO A 61 6.28 -9.58 -5.45
N PHE A 62 4.96 -9.71 -5.45
CA PHE A 62 4.01 -8.66 -5.08
C PHE A 62 3.29 -9.13 -3.81
N LEU A 63 3.50 -8.47 -2.67
CA LEU A 63 2.98 -8.91 -1.38
C LEU A 63 1.96 -7.92 -0.83
N ALA A 64 0.74 -8.38 -0.53
CA ALA A 64 -0.23 -7.61 0.23
C ALA A 64 0.14 -7.60 1.71
N HIS A 65 0.12 -6.43 2.36
CA HIS A 65 0.54 -6.28 3.75
C HIS A 65 -0.34 -5.29 4.52
N GLU A 66 -1.07 -5.77 5.54
CA GLU A 66 -2.00 -4.96 6.36
C GLU A 66 -1.33 -3.72 6.97
N MET A 67 -0.08 -3.85 7.41
CA MET A 67 0.63 -2.71 8.03
C MET A 67 0.89 -1.51 7.11
N ALA A 68 0.76 -1.64 5.78
CA ALA A 68 0.93 -0.55 4.82
C ALA A 68 -0.39 0.20 4.49
N ARG A 69 -1.48 -0.06 5.22
CA ARG A 69 -2.78 0.61 4.98
C ARG A 69 -2.80 2.07 5.40
N GLU A 70 -3.77 2.80 4.85
CA GLU A 70 -4.21 4.08 5.41
C GLU A 70 -4.62 3.89 6.88
N GLU A 71 -4.77 4.99 7.59
CA GLU A 71 -5.55 5.00 8.84
C GLU A 71 -6.84 4.17 8.70
N SER A 72 -7.09 3.28 9.65
CA SER A 72 -8.23 2.36 9.61
C SER A 72 -9.40 2.84 10.49
N GLY A 73 -10.62 2.38 10.20
CA GLY A 73 -11.83 2.63 10.98
C GLY A 73 -12.56 3.93 10.64
N ALA A 74 -13.82 4.07 11.09
CA ALA A 74 -14.77 5.17 10.85
C ALA A 74 -15.12 5.50 9.37
N HIS A 75 -14.13 5.60 8.49
CA HIS A 75 -14.30 5.90 7.07
C HIS A 75 -14.39 4.61 6.27
N VAL A 76 -15.59 4.25 5.81
CA VAL A 76 -15.89 2.98 5.10
C VAL A 76 -15.04 2.78 3.84
N CYS A 77 -14.56 3.85 3.20
CA CYS A 77 -13.63 3.75 2.07
C CYS A 77 -12.27 3.12 2.41
N ASP A 78 -11.94 3.05 3.69
CA ASP A 78 -10.72 2.42 4.22
C ASP A 78 -10.97 1.04 4.81
N ARG A 79 -12.21 0.51 4.70
CA ARG A 79 -12.53 -0.88 5.03
C ARG A 79 -12.15 -1.76 3.86
N ARG A 80 -11.30 -2.75 4.10
CA ARG A 80 -10.80 -3.70 3.11
C ARG A 80 -11.87 -4.75 2.79
N ARG A 81 -12.06 -5.08 1.51
CA ARG A 81 -12.89 -6.24 1.09
C ARG A 81 -12.24 -7.58 1.46
N PRO A 82 -12.99 -8.69 1.56
CA PRO A 82 -12.43 -9.99 1.90
C PRO A 82 -11.25 -10.41 1.02
N VAL A 83 -10.22 -11.02 1.60
CA VAL A 83 -9.00 -11.45 0.87
C VAL A 83 -9.36 -12.42 -0.26
N SER A 84 -10.31 -13.31 -0.03
CA SER A 84 -10.86 -14.26 -1.00
C SER A 84 -11.37 -13.56 -2.26
N SER A 85 -12.07 -12.43 -2.12
CA SER A 85 -12.53 -11.61 -3.24
C SER A 85 -11.38 -10.88 -3.94
N GLN A 86 -10.43 -10.33 -3.18
CA GLN A 86 -9.29 -9.60 -3.72
C GLN A 86 -8.31 -10.54 -4.47
N LYS A 87 -8.15 -11.79 -4.03
CA LYS A 87 -7.33 -12.81 -4.73
C LYS A 87 -7.86 -13.13 -6.13
N VAL A 88 -9.18 -13.08 -6.32
CA VAL A 88 -9.80 -13.29 -7.64
C VAL A 88 -9.55 -12.08 -8.55
N GLU A 89 -9.62 -10.87 -8.01
CA GLU A 89 -9.40 -9.62 -8.77
C GLU A 89 -7.91 -9.34 -9.05
N PHE A 90 -7.02 -9.74 -8.15
CA PHE A 90 -5.58 -9.51 -8.20
C PHE A 90 -4.78 -10.82 -8.06
N PRO A 91 -4.91 -11.78 -8.99
CA PRO A 91 -4.24 -13.09 -8.91
C PRO A 91 -2.70 -13.02 -8.93
N GLN A 92 -2.14 -11.89 -9.36
CA GLN A 92 -0.70 -11.62 -9.37
C GLN A 92 -0.13 -11.18 -8.02
N VAL A 93 -0.99 -10.85 -7.03
CA VAL A 93 -0.57 -10.42 -5.70
C VAL A 93 -0.66 -11.60 -4.74
N ASP A 94 0.41 -11.84 -4.00
CA ASP A 94 0.42 -12.81 -2.92
C ASP A 94 -0.15 -12.18 -1.64
N PHE A 95 -1.20 -12.81 -1.11
CA PHE A 95 -1.87 -12.43 0.13
C PHE A 95 -1.54 -13.40 1.27
N SER A 96 -0.44 -14.15 1.19
CA SER A 96 0.00 -15.10 2.22
C SER A 96 0.28 -14.47 3.58
N LEU A 97 0.59 -13.17 3.62
CA LEU A 97 0.80 -12.40 4.85
C LEU A 97 -0.51 -11.95 5.52
N MET A 98 -1.66 -12.18 4.88
CA MET A 98 -2.95 -11.80 5.43
C MET A 98 -3.47 -12.89 6.39
N GLU A 99 -3.61 -12.55 7.66
CA GLU A 99 -4.02 -13.51 8.71
C GLU A 99 -5.53 -13.80 8.72
N SER A 100 -6.35 -12.87 8.21
CA SER A 100 -7.82 -12.96 8.23
C SER A 100 -8.42 -12.63 6.87
N ASP A 101 -9.44 -13.40 6.46
CA ASP A 101 -10.19 -13.12 5.23
C ASP A 101 -10.93 -11.79 5.35
N VAL A 102 -11.62 -11.56 6.48
CA VAL A 102 -12.32 -10.32 6.79
C VAL A 102 -11.40 -9.26 7.38
N ASP A 103 -11.78 -8.00 7.26
CA ASP A 103 -11.03 -6.88 7.80
C ASP A 103 -11.22 -6.74 9.33
N SER A 104 -10.32 -7.35 10.09
CA SER A 104 -10.34 -7.29 11.56
C SER A 104 -9.74 -6.00 12.12
N LEU A 105 -9.10 -5.16 11.29
CA LEU A 105 -8.50 -3.89 11.72
C LEU A 105 -9.46 -2.71 11.59
N PHE A 106 -10.63 -2.91 10.98
CA PHE A 106 -11.60 -1.84 10.76
C PHE A 106 -12.65 -1.81 11.86
N ASP A 107 -12.67 -0.71 12.62
CA ASP A 107 -13.73 -0.40 13.57
C ASP A 107 -14.73 0.57 12.93
N GLU A 108 -16.03 0.29 13.04
CA GLU A 108 -17.06 1.11 12.38
C GLU A 108 -17.22 2.50 13.00
N VAL A 109 -16.77 2.70 14.24
CA VAL A 109 -16.97 3.93 15.01
C VAL A 109 -15.64 4.64 15.29
N VAL A 110 -14.60 3.88 15.62
CA VAL A 110 -13.33 4.40 16.10
C VAL A 110 -12.33 4.48 14.95
N ARG A 111 -11.83 5.69 14.69
CA ARG A 111 -10.70 5.90 13.78
C ARG A 111 -9.39 5.56 14.51
N GLU A 112 -8.48 4.89 13.82
CA GLU A 112 -7.12 4.64 14.29
C GLU A 112 -6.43 5.97 14.64
N SER A 113 -5.87 6.06 15.84
CA SER A 113 -5.11 7.23 16.27
C SER A 113 -3.76 7.30 15.56
N LYS A 114 -3.18 8.50 15.45
CA LYS A 114 -1.82 8.69 14.89
C LYS A 114 -0.76 7.85 15.60
N MET A 115 -0.91 7.60 16.90
CA MET A 115 0.00 6.73 17.65
C MET A 115 -0.09 5.27 17.17
N GLN A 116 -1.30 4.75 16.98
CA GLN A 116 -1.53 3.39 16.47
C GLN A 116 -1.03 3.23 15.03
N VAL A 117 -1.24 4.23 14.17
CA VAL A 117 -0.63 4.26 12.82
C VAL A 117 0.90 4.23 12.93
N GLY A 118 1.47 4.99 13.87
CA GLY A 118 2.91 5.02 14.14
C GLY A 118 3.46 3.67 14.57
N GLU A 119 2.81 3.00 15.52
CA GLU A 119 3.18 1.65 15.95
C GLU A 119 3.12 0.64 14.79
N ARG A 120 2.10 0.74 13.94
CA ARG A 120 1.92 -0.12 12.76
C ARG A 120 2.99 0.16 11.69
N ALA A 121 3.27 1.43 11.42
CA ALA A 121 4.33 1.87 10.53
C ALA A 121 5.71 1.42 11.04
N TYR A 122 5.99 1.53 12.34
CA TYR A 122 7.21 1.04 12.96
C TYR A 122 7.40 -0.47 12.76
N LYS A 123 6.36 -1.27 13.06
CA LYS A 123 6.38 -2.73 12.84
C LYS A 123 6.59 -3.08 11.38
N PHE A 124 6.01 -2.31 10.44
CA PHE A 124 6.26 -2.48 9.01
C PHE A 124 7.73 -2.24 8.67
N MET A 125 8.34 -1.18 9.20
CA MET A 125 9.76 -0.89 8.96
C MET A 125 10.68 -1.95 9.59
N GLU A 126 10.34 -2.49 10.77
CA GLU A 126 11.05 -3.63 11.37
C GLU A 126 10.91 -4.91 10.56
N TRP A 127 9.77 -5.14 9.93
CA TRP A 127 9.58 -6.25 9.01
C TRP A 127 10.40 -6.04 7.73
N LEU A 128 10.38 -4.82 7.19
CA LEU A 128 11.11 -4.44 5.98
C LEU A 128 12.63 -4.52 6.18
N SER A 129 13.15 -4.15 7.35
CA SER A 129 14.59 -4.21 7.64
C SER A 129 15.17 -5.62 7.69
N LYS A 130 14.30 -6.64 7.81
CA LYS A 130 14.68 -8.07 7.79
C LYS A 130 14.64 -8.65 6.37
N ARG A 131 14.19 -7.88 5.38
CA ARG A 131 14.14 -8.27 3.97
C ARG A 131 15.55 -8.24 3.37
N LYS A 132 15.78 -9.09 2.37
CA LYS A 132 17.08 -9.19 1.67
C LYS A 132 17.15 -8.28 0.46
N GLU A 133 16.00 -7.81 -0.01
CA GLU A 133 15.85 -6.99 -1.20
C GLU A 133 16.46 -5.61 -1.00
N SER A 134 17.26 -5.17 -1.97
CA SER A 134 17.96 -3.87 -1.88
C SER A 134 17.06 -2.70 -2.31
N CYS A 135 16.14 -2.95 -3.23
CA CYS A 135 15.14 -1.99 -3.68
C CYS A 135 13.74 -2.57 -3.49
N VAL A 136 12.90 -1.88 -2.71
CA VAL A 136 11.52 -2.29 -2.43
C VAL A 136 10.56 -1.18 -2.82
N GLY A 137 9.60 -1.49 -3.69
CA GLY A 137 8.50 -0.60 -4.02
C GLY A 137 7.38 -0.75 -3.00
N VAL A 138 6.92 0.34 -2.39
CA VAL A 138 5.81 0.31 -1.43
C VAL A 138 4.64 1.14 -1.95
N ALA A 139 3.49 0.52 -2.15
CA ALA A 139 2.25 1.21 -2.49
C ALA A 139 1.36 1.37 -1.24
N SER A 140 1.23 2.61 -0.78
CA SER A 140 0.57 2.96 0.49
C SER A 140 -0.29 4.23 0.32
N HIS A 141 -0.53 4.98 1.41
CA HIS A 141 -1.49 6.07 1.49
C HIS A 141 -0.91 7.28 2.21
N SER A 142 -1.53 8.45 2.02
CA SER A 142 -1.01 9.73 2.52
C SER A 142 -0.85 9.80 4.04
N GLY A 143 -1.84 9.37 4.83
CA GLY A 143 -1.77 9.45 6.29
C GLY A 143 -0.69 8.53 6.86
N TRP A 144 -0.54 7.36 6.26
CA TRP A 144 0.54 6.42 6.57
C TRP A 144 1.92 6.97 6.19
N LEU A 145 2.09 7.49 4.96
CA LEU A 145 3.37 8.03 4.50
C LEU A 145 3.81 9.25 5.32
N LEU A 146 2.87 10.15 5.65
CA LEU A 146 3.11 11.26 6.58
C LEU A 146 3.69 10.74 7.90
N THR A 147 3.07 9.72 8.48
CA THR A 147 3.52 9.11 9.75
C THR A 147 4.91 8.48 9.62
N VAL A 148 5.18 7.77 8.52
CA VAL A 148 6.49 7.14 8.27
C VAL A 148 7.59 8.19 8.19
N PHE A 149 7.45 9.18 7.31
CA PHE A 149 8.54 10.14 7.05
C PHE A 149 8.72 11.17 8.16
N ASN A 150 7.68 11.50 8.93
CA ASN A 150 7.75 12.53 9.97
C ASN A 150 7.82 11.97 11.40
N GLY A 151 7.46 10.70 11.61
CA GLY A 151 7.39 10.11 12.95
C GLY A 151 8.26 8.87 13.16
N ILE A 152 8.57 8.11 12.09
CA ILE A 152 9.24 6.81 12.22
C ILE A 152 10.67 6.84 11.68
N LEU A 153 10.89 7.49 10.54
CA LEU A 153 12.20 7.48 9.87
C LEU A 153 12.99 8.76 10.16
N GLU A 154 14.28 8.57 10.40
CA GLU A 154 15.27 9.62 10.21
C GLU A 154 15.66 9.63 8.73
N CYS A 155 15.17 10.62 7.99
CA CYS A 155 15.41 10.77 6.56
C CYS A 155 15.66 12.23 6.18
N ASP A 156 16.05 12.45 4.92
CA ASP A 156 16.24 13.78 4.36
C ASP A 156 14.98 14.65 4.50
N GLU A 157 15.16 15.93 4.80
CA GLU A 157 14.07 16.89 5.03
C GLU A 157 13.15 17.05 3.81
N SER A 158 13.67 16.87 2.59
CA SER A 158 12.87 16.95 1.36
C SER A 158 11.74 15.91 1.32
N LEU A 159 11.93 14.74 1.94
CA LEU A 159 10.92 13.68 2.01
C LEU A 159 9.81 14.01 3.00
N LYS A 160 10.10 14.84 4.02
CA LYS A 160 9.14 15.26 5.04
C LYS A 160 8.18 16.33 4.52
N GLN A 161 8.65 17.17 3.60
CA GLN A 161 7.91 18.34 3.09
C GLN A 161 6.72 17.99 2.18
N TRP A 162 6.66 16.76 1.64
CA TRP A 162 5.56 16.33 0.76
C TRP A 162 4.19 16.30 1.44
N PHE A 163 4.15 16.37 2.76
CA PHE A 163 2.94 16.24 3.58
C PHE A 163 2.64 17.48 4.44
N GLN A 164 3.29 18.61 4.16
CA GLN A 164 3.07 19.90 4.81
C GLN A 164 1.89 20.66 4.19
#